data_AF-A0AAQ2EWW8-F1
#
_entry.id   AF-A0AAQ2EWW8-F1
#
_cell.length_a   1.000
_cell.length_b   1.000
_cell.length_c   1.000
_cell.angle_alpha   90.00
_cell.angle_beta   90.00
_cell.angle_gamma   90.00
#
_symmetry.space_group_name_H-M   'P 1'
#
loop_
_entity.id
_entity.type
_entity.pdbx_description
1 polymer ?
#
loop_
_entity_poly.entity_id
_entity_poly.type
_entity_poly.pdbx_seq_one_letter_code
_entity_poly.pdbx_strand_id
1 'polypeptide(L)'
;MTQQEIDLLAFELANLRLKADLTLAPKYSYFSDKPYPLGRCLEIRDEMFKLVTTELKQNSERLSVLRNYMLKENAELKKVWGSLRNEYFQNAMLVGDWYIDTANDTVNANKPRVEIKPIAQSGFSAITNFEQFVKIARAYWQVEVFKNTAFPAIAPYLPLICVNATGATWLAAANDDMIKVATNSEFKLSEQILCQLPEPNSVIVSRWQQTLTGVDALDDILLQTGKPEGFCQLYRAAEKAADLAFRDRVVRAYMSLPKGA
;
A
#
# COMPACT_ATOMS: atom_id res chain seq x y z
N MET A 1 2.26 -2.33 27.37
CA MET A 1 2.28 -0.97 27.94
C MET A 1 1.00 -0.78 28.75
N THR A 2 1.07 -0.09 29.88
CA THR A 2 -0.09 0.35 30.69
C THR A 2 -0.80 1.52 29.99
N GLN A 3 -2.02 1.87 30.41
CA GLN A 3 -2.73 3.01 29.83
C GLN A 3 -1.95 4.33 29.99
N GLN A 4 -1.33 4.56 31.15
CA GLN A 4 -0.52 5.74 31.39
C GLN A 4 0.71 5.82 30.46
N GLU A 5 1.37 4.69 30.23
CA GLU A 5 2.47 4.58 29.26
C GLU A 5 2.00 4.87 27.83
N ILE A 6 0.82 4.38 27.46
CA ILE A 6 0.21 4.61 26.15
C ILE A 6 -0.12 6.09 25.95
N ASP A 7 -0.75 6.73 26.94
CA ASP A 7 -1.13 8.14 26.87
C ASP A 7 0.11 9.04 26.74
N LEU A 8 1.16 8.76 27.53
CA LEU A 8 2.44 9.45 27.43
C LEU A 8 3.09 9.25 26.05
N LEU A 9 3.14 8.01 25.56
CA LEU A 9 3.72 7.72 24.26
C LEU A 9 2.92 8.39 23.12
N ALA A 10 1.60 8.36 23.18
CA ALA A 10 0.74 9.02 22.19
C ALA A 10 0.97 10.54 22.17
N PHE A 11 1.11 11.16 23.34
CA PHE A 11 1.46 12.58 23.46
C PHE A 11 2.82 12.89 22.81
N GLU A 12 3.86 12.11 23.12
CA GLU A 12 5.20 12.33 22.56
C GLU A 12 5.27 12.09 21.05
N LEU A 13 4.55 11.08 20.55
CA LEU A 13 4.42 10.85 19.11
C LEU A 13 3.62 11.97 18.43
N ALA A 14 2.60 12.53 19.08
CA ALA A 14 1.85 13.66 18.55
C ALA A 14 2.72 14.93 18.48
N ASN A 15 3.59 15.16 19.46
CA ASN A 15 4.59 16.23 19.42
C ASN A 15 5.60 16.02 18.30
N LEU A 16 6.09 14.78 18.13
CA LEU A 16 7.01 14.45 17.05
C LEU A 16 6.34 14.61 15.67
N ARG A 17 5.04 14.30 15.59
CA ARG A 17 4.21 14.50 14.38
C ARG A 17 4.14 15.95 13.93
N LEU A 18 4.26 16.94 14.83
CA LEU A 18 4.38 18.34 14.43
C LEU A 18 5.63 18.60 13.57
N LYS A 19 6.76 17.92 13.84
CA LYS A 19 7.97 18.03 13.01
C LYS A 19 7.77 17.41 11.63
N ALA A 20 7.06 16.29 11.57
CA ALA A 20 6.68 15.67 10.29
C ALA A 20 5.78 16.62 9.48
N ASP A 21 4.78 17.22 10.12
CA ASP A 21 3.86 18.16 9.45
C ASP A 21 4.61 19.39 8.90
N LEU A 22 5.55 19.98 9.65
CA LEU A 22 6.38 21.08 9.17
C LEU A 22 7.19 20.73 7.91
N THR A 23 7.56 19.45 7.77
CA THR A 23 8.30 18.94 6.61
C THR A 23 7.38 18.64 5.44
N LEU A 24 6.19 18.08 5.71
CA LEU A 24 5.31 17.50 4.71
C LEU A 24 4.25 18.48 4.19
N ALA A 25 3.69 19.33 5.04
CA ALA A 25 2.61 20.24 4.64
C ALA A 25 3.01 21.18 3.48
N PRO A 26 4.23 21.76 3.43
CA PRO A 26 4.65 22.57 2.28
C PRO A 26 4.85 21.78 0.98
N LYS A 27 5.16 20.48 1.08
CA LYS A 27 5.42 19.60 -0.08
C LYS A 27 4.15 18.95 -0.62
N TYR A 28 3.17 18.72 0.25
CA TYR A 28 1.97 17.93 -0.01
C TYR A 28 0.71 18.68 0.44
N SER A 29 0.55 19.93 -0.01
CA SER A 29 -0.53 20.81 0.44
C SER A 29 -1.94 20.26 0.18
N TYR A 30 -2.12 19.53 -0.93
CA TYR A 30 -3.40 18.93 -1.32
C TYR A 30 -3.23 17.49 -1.85
N PHE A 31 -4.27 16.69 -1.72
CA PHE A 31 -4.44 15.39 -2.37
C PHE A 31 -5.90 15.18 -2.77
N SER A 32 -6.16 15.02 -4.07
CA SER A 32 -7.54 14.85 -4.57
C SER A 32 -8.49 15.91 -4.01
N ASP A 33 -8.09 17.19 -4.14
CA ASP A 33 -8.79 18.39 -3.64
C ASP A 33 -8.96 18.49 -2.11
N LYS A 34 -8.43 17.52 -1.34
CA LYS A 34 -8.44 17.58 0.13
C LYS A 34 -7.16 18.21 0.65
N PRO A 35 -7.23 19.13 1.62
CA PRO A 35 -6.04 19.73 2.22
C PRO A 35 -5.27 18.72 3.07
N TYR A 36 -3.97 18.94 3.23
CA TYR A 36 -3.16 18.26 4.23
C TYR A 36 -3.84 18.31 5.62
N PRO A 37 -3.89 17.20 6.39
CA PRO A 37 -3.19 15.92 6.21
C PRO A 37 -4.01 14.84 5.46
N LEU A 38 -5.18 15.18 4.92
CA LEU A 38 -6.11 14.18 4.39
C LEU A 38 -5.50 13.38 3.23
N GLY A 39 -5.60 12.06 3.30
CA GLY A 39 -5.06 11.12 2.30
C GLY A 39 -3.54 10.93 2.32
N ARG A 40 -2.81 11.52 3.28
CA ARG A 40 -1.33 11.47 3.34
C ARG A 40 -0.76 10.49 4.37
N CYS A 41 -1.49 9.42 4.68
CA CYS A 41 -1.09 8.47 5.72
C CYS A 41 0.24 7.77 5.43
N LEU A 42 0.57 7.53 4.14
CA LEU A 42 1.84 6.94 3.74
C LEU A 42 3.01 7.87 4.04
N GLU A 43 2.95 9.10 3.55
CA GLU A 43 4.00 10.11 3.69
C GLU A 43 4.24 10.45 5.16
N ILE A 44 3.14 10.59 5.91
CA ILE A 44 3.18 10.82 7.36
C ILE A 44 3.84 9.63 8.08
N ARG A 45 3.41 8.39 7.80
CA ARG A 45 3.98 7.18 8.42
C ARG A 45 5.47 7.08 8.14
N ASP A 46 5.89 7.34 6.91
CA ASP A 46 7.30 7.24 6.51
C ASP A 46 8.18 8.28 7.20
N GLU A 47 7.76 9.56 7.25
CA GLU A 47 8.52 10.59 7.97
C GLU A 47 8.52 10.33 9.48
N MET A 48 7.38 9.90 10.05
CA MET A 48 7.30 9.53 11.46
C MET A 48 8.20 8.35 11.80
N PHE A 49 8.26 7.32 10.96
CA PHE A 49 9.14 6.17 11.17
C PHE A 49 10.61 6.61 11.22
N LYS A 50 11.03 7.51 10.32
CA LYS A 50 12.38 8.09 10.31
C LYS A 50 12.68 8.90 11.58
N LEU A 51 11.75 9.76 11.99
CA LEU A 51 11.90 10.57 13.19
C LEU A 51 11.97 9.71 14.47
N VAL A 52 11.06 8.76 14.62
CA VAL A 52 11.02 7.81 15.75
C VAL A 52 12.31 7.00 15.79
N THR A 53 12.75 6.45 14.67
CA THR A 53 14.01 5.70 14.58
C THR A 53 15.21 6.55 14.99
N THR A 54 15.23 7.82 14.61
CA THR A 54 16.30 8.75 14.98
C THR A 54 16.32 9.02 16.48
N GLU A 55 15.16 9.32 17.08
CA GLU A 55 15.02 9.56 18.52
C GLU A 55 15.37 8.31 19.35
N LEU A 56 14.98 7.11 18.88
CA LEU A 56 15.35 5.83 19.51
C LEU A 56 16.87 5.61 19.49
N LYS A 57 17.54 5.88 18.36
CA LYS A 57 19.02 5.76 18.24
C LYS A 57 19.76 6.75 19.13
N GLN A 58 19.19 7.94 19.34
CA GLN A 58 19.77 8.97 20.19
C GLN A 58 19.53 8.73 21.68
N ASN A 59 18.88 7.63 22.06
CA ASN A 59 18.53 7.33 23.46
C ASN A 59 17.72 8.46 24.14
N SER A 60 16.85 9.11 23.36
CA SER A 60 15.99 10.19 23.85
C SER A 60 15.03 9.69 24.92
N GLU A 61 14.98 10.39 26.07
CA GLU A 61 14.02 10.08 27.15
C GLU A 61 12.57 10.25 26.70
N ARG A 62 12.34 11.05 25.65
CA ARG A 62 11.03 11.24 25.00
C ARG A 62 10.37 9.92 24.62
N LEU A 63 11.14 8.96 24.09
CA LEU A 63 10.62 7.67 23.61
C LEU A 63 11.03 6.53 24.53
N SER A 64 11.33 6.82 25.80
CA SER A 64 11.74 5.83 26.81
C SER A 64 10.73 4.69 26.95
N VAL A 65 9.42 4.98 26.95
CA VAL A 65 8.35 3.97 26.99
C VAL A 65 8.47 2.97 25.83
N LEU A 66 8.58 3.48 24.60
CA LEU A 66 8.68 2.64 23.40
C LEU A 66 9.97 1.82 23.41
N ARG A 67 11.10 2.47 23.73
CA ARG A 67 12.42 1.82 23.84
C ARG A 67 12.41 0.70 24.88
N ASN A 68 11.90 0.97 26.08
CA ASN A 68 11.85 -0.01 27.16
C ASN A 68 10.96 -1.20 26.78
N TYR A 69 9.82 -0.95 26.13
CA TYR A 69 8.96 -2.00 25.61
C TYR A 69 9.68 -2.84 24.54
N MET A 70 10.33 -2.21 23.56
CA MET A 70 11.11 -2.89 22.53
C MET A 70 12.20 -3.80 23.12
N LEU A 71 12.96 -3.30 24.10
CA LEU A 71 14.01 -4.07 24.78
C LEU A 71 13.43 -5.24 25.57
N LYS A 72 12.36 -4.99 26.34
CA LYS A 72 11.74 -6.00 27.20
C LYS A 72 11.15 -7.16 26.39
N GLU A 73 10.45 -6.86 25.31
CA GLU A 73 9.75 -7.85 24.49
C GLU A 73 10.59 -8.34 23.30
N ASN A 74 11.85 -7.91 23.19
CA ASN A 74 12.73 -8.16 22.03
C ASN A 74 12.03 -7.84 20.69
N ALA A 75 11.32 -6.71 20.66
CA ALA A 75 10.46 -6.31 19.57
C ALA A 75 11.09 -5.19 18.72
N GLU A 76 10.87 -5.26 17.41
CA GLU A 76 11.35 -4.26 16.45
C GLU A 76 10.20 -3.35 15.98
N LEU A 77 10.52 -2.08 15.73
CA LEU A 77 9.62 -1.15 15.05
C LEU A 77 9.60 -1.42 13.55
N LYS A 78 8.41 -1.70 13.01
CA LYS A 78 8.23 -2.04 11.59
C LYS A 78 7.15 -1.18 10.95
N LYS A 79 7.37 -0.81 9.70
CA LYS A 79 6.34 -0.20 8.85
C LYS A 79 5.40 -1.28 8.35
N VAL A 80 4.10 -1.02 8.37
CA VAL A 80 3.08 -1.93 7.83
C VAL A 80 2.09 -1.22 6.94
N TRP A 81 1.53 -1.96 5.98
CA TRP A 81 0.39 -1.57 5.18
C TRP A 81 -0.63 -2.73 5.19
N GLY A 82 -1.92 -2.42 5.25
CA GLY A 82 -2.94 -3.46 5.34
C GLY A 82 -4.35 -2.93 5.39
N SER A 83 -5.26 -3.80 5.84
CA SER A 83 -6.67 -3.50 6.04
C SER A 83 -6.90 -2.99 7.46
N LEU A 84 -7.66 -1.91 7.58
CA LEU A 84 -8.25 -1.49 8.85
C LEU A 84 -9.75 -1.75 8.79
N ARG A 85 -10.20 -2.73 9.59
CA ARG A 85 -11.61 -3.16 9.73
C ARG A 85 -12.29 -3.56 8.42
N ASN A 86 -11.53 -3.94 7.38
CA ASN A 86 -12.05 -4.18 6.01
C ASN A 86 -12.76 -2.97 5.39
N GLU A 87 -12.46 -1.76 5.87
CA GLU A 87 -13.04 -0.51 5.40
C GLU A 87 -12.01 0.38 4.71
N TYR A 88 -10.77 0.37 5.20
CA TYR A 88 -9.72 1.27 4.72
C TYR A 88 -8.42 0.52 4.45
N PHE A 89 -7.64 1.06 3.49
CA PHE A 89 -6.21 0.77 3.41
C PHE A 89 -5.47 1.68 4.37
N GLN A 90 -4.58 1.11 5.18
CA GLN A 90 -3.95 1.83 6.27
C GLN A 90 -2.44 1.65 6.25
N ASN A 91 -1.71 2.76 6.43
CA ASN A 91 -0.29 2.76 6.72
C ASN A 91 -0.10 2.99 8.22
N ALA A 92 0.64 2.11 8.89
CA ALA A 92 0.90 2.21 10.31
C ALA A 92 2.31 1.70 10.65
N MET A 93 2.61 1.66 11.94
CA MET A 93 3.77 0.99 12.51
C MET A 93 3.34 -0.09 13.49
N LEU A 94 4.13 -1.16 13.61
CA LEU A 94 3.96 -2.18 14.64
C LEU A 94 5.20 -2.26 15.53
N VAL A 95 4.98 -2.57 16.81
CA VAL A 95 6.01 -3.00 17.76
C VAL A 95 5.43 -4.10 18.64
N GLY A 96 5.94 -5.32 18.48
CA GLY A 96 5.37 -6.50 19.16
C GLY A 96 3.88 -6.60 18.87
N ASP A 97 3.07 -6.61 19.93
CA ASP A 97 1.60 -6.71 19.84
C ASP A 97 0.88 -5.35 19.72
N TRP A 98 1.61 -4.27 19.47
CA TRP A 98 1.04 -2.92 19.40
C TRP A 98 0.98 -2.38 17.98
N TYR A 99 -0.21 -1.90 17.63
CA TYR A 99 -0.51 -1.10 16.47
C TYR A 99 -0.37 0.38 16.82
N ILE A 100 0.44 1.10 16.04
CA ILE A 100 0.71 2.53 16.21
C ILE A 100 0.38 3.24 14.89
N ASP A 101 -0.69 4.02 14.89
CA ASP A 101 -1.08 4.87 13.77
C ASP A 101 -0.76 6.32 14.10
N THR A 102 0.29 6.86 13.47
CA THR A 102 0.67 8.26 13.63
C THR A 102 -0.04 9.17 12.63
N ALA A 103 -1.02 8.66 11.89
CA ALA A 103 -1.76 9.30 10.80
C ALA A 103 -3.28 9.09 10.92
N ASN A 104 -3.79 8.89 12.13
CA ASN A 104 -5.19 8.51 12.38
C ASN A 104 -6.19 9.61 11.97
N ASP A 105 -5.72 10.85 11.85
CA ASP A 105 -6.48 12.03 11.42
C ASP A 105 -6.57 12.20 9.88
N THR A 106 -5.92 11.33 9.11
CA THR A 106 -5.81 11.48 7.63
C THR A 106 -7.05 11.05 6.84
N VAL A 107 -8.01 10.39 7.48
CA VAL A 107 -9.35 10.12 6.90
C VAL A 107 -10.38 11.08 7.47
N ASN A 108 -10.26 11.43 8.75
CA ASN A 108 -11.13 12.37 9.45
C ASN A 108 -10.27 13.26 10.35
N ALA A 109 -10.16 14.54 9.97
CA ALA A 109 -9.32 15.52 10.66
C ALA A 109 -9.74 15.81 12.12
N ASN A 110 -10.95 15.38 12.53
CA ASN A 110 -11.41 15.52 13.91
C ASN A 110 -10.92 14.41 14.84
N LYS A 111 -10.25 13.37 14.31
CA LYS A 111 -9.65 12.32 15.13
C LYS A 111 -8.32 12.78 15.76
N PRO A 112 -7.88 12.15 16.86
CA PRO A 112 -6.52 12.33 17.35
C PRO A 112 -5.49 11.97 16.26
N ARG A 113 -4.39 12.73 16.20
CA ARG A 113 -3.28 12.51 15.26
C ARG A 113 -2.66 11.12 15.39
N VAL A 114 -2.58 10.62 16.62
CA VAL A 114 -1.97 9.34 16.99
C VAL A 114 -3.00 8.43 17.64
N GLU A 115 -3.05 7.17 17.21
CA GLU A 115 -3.76 6.08 17.87
C GLU A 115 -2.77 4.96 18.19
N ILE A 116 -2.84 4.43 19.42
CA ILE A 116 -2.05 3.27 19.85
C ILE A 116 -3.02 2.25 20.44
N LYS A 117 -3.01 1.02 19.90
CA LYS A 117 -3.88 -0.07 20.35
C LYS A 117 -3.16 -1.40 20.32
N PRO A 118 -3.55 -2.38 21.14
CA PRO A 118 -3.19 -3.76 20.87
C PRO A 118 -3.65 -4.16 19.46
N ILE A 119 -2.83 -4.89 18.70
CA ILE A 119 -3.17 -5.33 17.32
C ILE A 119 -4.50 -6.08 17.32
N ALA A 120 -4.72 -6.95 18.30
CA ALA A 120 -5.96 -7.71 18.47
C ALA A 120 -7.22 -6.83 18.63
N GLN A 121 -7.06 -5.56 19.00
CA GLN A 121 -8.14 -4.60 19.25
C GLN A 121 -8.20 -3.46 18.23
N SER A 122 -7.18 -3.29 17.37
CA SER A 122 -7.15 -2.22 16.38
C SER A 122 -8.07 -2.50 15.19
N GLY A 123 -8.33 -3.78 14.92
CA GLY A 123 -8.97 -4.23 13.69
C GLY A 123 -8.06 -4.13 12.46
N PHE A 124 -6.75 -3.92 12.67
CA PHE A 124 -5.75 -3.94 11.60
C PHE A 124 -5.37 -5.38 11.28
N SER A 125 -5.29 -5.71 9.99
CA SER A 125 -4.77 -6.99 9.52
C SER A 125 -4.03 -6.83 8.19
N ALA A 126 -3.14 -7.77 7.89
CA ALA A 126 -2.61 -7.90 6.54
C ALA A 126 -3.76 -8.17 5.55
N ILE A 127 -3.57 -7.73 4.30
CA ILE A 127 -4.44 -8.14 3.20
C ILE A 127 -3.87 -9.44 2.63
N THR A 128 -4.71 -10.46 2.54
CA THR A 128 -4.24 -11.83 2.25
C THR A 128 -4.67 -12.35 0.89
N ASN A 129 -5.60 -11.65 0.22
CA ASN A 129 -6.07 -11.99 -1.13
C ASN A 129 -6.60 -10.74 -1.86
N PHE A 130 -6.80 -10.88 -3.17
CA PHE A 130 -7.25 -9.78 -4.00
C PHE A 130 -8.75 -9.51 -3.86
N GLU A 131 -9.58 -10.49 -3.50
CA GLU A 131 -11.01 -10.28 -3.23
C GLU A 131 -11.23 -9.27 -2.08
N GLN A 132 -10.45 -9.41 -1.01
CA GLN A 132 -10.44 -8.47 0.11
C GLN A 132 -10.00 -7.08 -0.37
N PHE A 133 -8.91 -7.00 -1.16
CA PHE A 133 -8.46 -5.73 -1.74
C PHE A 133 -9.57 -5.07 -2.56
N VAL A 134 -10.20 -5.81 -3.47
CA VAL A 134 -11.27 -5.32 -4.35
C VAL A 134 -12.45 -4.81 -3.54
N LYS A 135 -12.87 -5.55 -2.51
CA LYS A 135 -13.97 -5.14 -1.61
C LYS A 135 -13.66 -3.79 -0.96
N ILE A 136 -12.45 -3.62 -0.41
CA ILE A 136 -12.02 -2.38 0.23
C ILE A 136 -11.93 -1.26 -0.80
N ALA A 137 -11.26 -1.50 -1.93
CA ALA A 137 -11.06 -0.49 -2.97
C ALA A 137 -12.38 0.06 -3.52
N ARG A 138 -13.35 -0.80 -3.85
CA ARG A 138 -14.67 -0.38 -4.33
C ARG A 138 -15.37 0.56 -3.35
N ALA A 139 -15.39 0.21 -2.07
CA ALA A 139 -16.06 1.01 -1.06
C ALA A 139 -15.29 2.29 -0.71
N TYR A 140 -13.98 2.19 -0.47
CA TYR A 140 -13.16 3.28 0.03
C TYR A 140 -12.76 4.27 -1.05
N TRP A 141 -12.34 3.79 -2.21
CA TRP A 141 -11.91 4.64 -3.33
C TRP A 141 -13.04 4.96 -4.30
N GLN A 142 -14.22 4.34 -4.14
CA GLN A 142 -15.38 4.54 -5.01
C GLN A 142 -15.03 4.27 -6.49
N VAL A 143 -14.44 3.10 -6.73
CA VAL A 143 -13.96 2.66 -8.04
C VAL A 143 -14.67 1.40 -8.48
N GLU A 144 -14.74 1.20 -9.79
CA GLU A 144 -14.90 -0.12 -10.39
C GLU A 144 -13.53 -0.79 -10.56
N VAL A 145 -13.53 -2.13 -10.48
CA VAL A 145 -12.31 -2.93 -10.62
C VAL A 145 -12.51 -4.00 -11.68
N PHE A 146 -11.57 -4.04 -12.61
CA PHE A 146 -11.53 -4.95 -13.76
C PHE A 146 -10.25 -5.78 -13.72
N LYS A 147 -10.25 -6.91 -14.43
CA LYS A 147 -9.01 -7.67 -14.64
C LYS A 147 -8.03 -6.89 -15.52
N ASN A 148 -6.73 -7.04 -15.28
CA ASN A 148 -5.71 -6.42 -16.10
C ASN A 148 -5.50 -7.18 -17.42
N THR A 149 -6.29 -6.84 -18.44
CA THR A 149 -6.08 -7.27 -19.84
C THR A 149 -5.34 -6.24 -20.69
N ALA A 150 -5.05 -5.05 -20.15
CA ALA A 150 -4.22 -4.07 -20.84
C ALA A 150 -2.77 -4.56 -20.99
N PHE A 151 -2.23 -5.22 -19.95
CA PHE A 151 -0.88 -5.76 -19.94
C PHE A 151 -0.87 -7.20 -19.40
N PRO A 152 -1.27 -8.20 -20.21
CA PRO A 152 -1.47 -9.57 -19.76
C PRO A 152 -0.26 -10.20 -19.06
N ALA A 153 0.96 -9.93 -19.52
CA ALA A 153 2.17 -10.53 -18.95
C ALA A 153 2.55 -9.98 -17.56
N ILE A 154 2.15 -8.77 -17.19
CA ILE A 154 2.39 -8.26 -15.82
C ILE A 154 1.20 -8.53 -14.88
N ALA A 155 0.06 -8.97 -15.42
CA ALA A 155 -1.14 -9.26 -14.65
C ALA A 155 -0.96 -10.29 -13.51
N PRO A 156 -0.06 -11.30 -13.59
CA PRO A 156 0.22 -12.17 -12.44
C PRO A 156 0.70 -11.40 -11.21
N TYR A 157 1.40 -10.27 -11.38
CA TYR A 157 1.86 -9.41 -10.29
C TYR A 157 0.89 -8.26 -9.99
N LEU A 158 0.23 -7.75 -11.04
CA LEU A 158 -0.64 -6.57 -10.99
C LEU A 158 -1.99 -6.89 -11.66
N PRO A 159 -2.88 -7.66 -11.00
CA PRO A 159 -4.04 -8.24 -11.67
C PRO A 159 -5.20 -7.26 -11.88
N LEU A 160 -5.13 -6.05 -11.34
CA LEU A 160 -6.28 -5.16 -11.19
C LEU A 160 -6.11 -3.85 -11.97
N ILE A 161 -7.15 -3.45 -12.69
CA ILE A 161 -7.34 -2.08 -13.20
C ILE A 161 -8.48 -1.45 -12.41
N CYS A 162 -8.22 -0.30 -11.79
CA CYS A 162 -9.25 0.52 -11.13
C CYS A 162 -9.70 1.66 -12.06
N VAL A 163 -10.98 1.99 -12.00
CA VAL A 163 -11.60 3.10 -12.72
C VAL A 163 -12.50 3.87 -11.76
N ASN A 164 -12.26 5.17 -11.60
CA ASN A 164 -13.13 6.01 -10.76
C ASN A 164 -14.33 6.57 -11.56
N ALA A 165 -15.23 7.28 -10.86
CA ALA A 165 -16.40 7.90 -11.48
C ALA A 165 -16.08 8.95 -12.57
N THR A 166 -14.89 9.55 -12.56
CA THR A 166 -14.44 10.50 -13.58
C THR A 166 -13.78 9.82 -14.79
N GLY A 167 -13.68 8.48 -14.78
CA GLY A 167 -13.03 7.70 -15.82
C GLY A 167 -11.50 7.72 -15.79
N ALA A 168 -10.89 8.20 -14.70
CA ALA A 168 -9.45 8.06 -14.46
C ALA A 168 -9.13 6.60 -14.13
N THR A 169 -8.04 6.09 -14.70
CA THR A 169 -7.67 4.67 -14.58
C THR A 169 -6.25 4.47 -14.07
N TRP A 170 -6.03 3.42 -13.28
CA TRP A 170 -4.70 3.03 -12.78
C TRP A 170 -4.61 1.51 -12.58
N LEU A 171 -3.40 0.96 -12.68
CA LEU A 171 -3.14 -0.40 -12.20
C LEU A 171 -3.10 -0.38 -10.66
N ALA A 172 -3.98 -1.17 -10.06
CA ALA A 172 -4.15 -1.21 -8.62
C ALA A 172 -3.41 -2.39 -7.99
N ALA A 173 -3.39 -2.42 -6.66
CA ALA A 173 -2.58 -3.36 -5.88
C ALA A 173 -1.08 -3.30 -6.25
N ALA A 174 -0.62 -2.16 -6.76
CA ALA A 174 0.75 -1.95 -7.20
C ALA A 174 1.67 -1.54 -6.04
N ASN A 175 1.78 -2.41 -5.04
CA ASN A 175 2.68 -2.26 -3.90
C ASN A 175 3.33 -3.60 -3.54
N ASP A 176 4.41 -3.54 -2.75
CA ASP A 176 5.19 -4.73 -2.39
C ASP A 176 4.39 -5.76 -1.61
N ASP A 177 3.44 -5.34 -0.78
CA ASP A 177 2.61 -6.25 0.03
C ASP A 177 1.67 -7.09 -0.86
N MET A 178 1.02 -6.46 -1.84
CA MET A 178 0.16 -7.19 -2.78
C MET A 178 0.96 -8.00 -3.81
N ILE A 179 2.15 -7.54 -4.20
CA ILE A 179 3.07 -8.38 -4.99
C ILE A 179 3.46 -9.63 -4.21
N LYS A 180 3.71 -9.53 -2.90
CA LYS A 180 3.96 -10.70 -2.05
C LYS A 180 2.76 -11.63 -1.97
N VAL A 181 1.53 -11.12 -1.94
CA VAL A 181 0.31 -11.96 -2.01
C VAL A 181 0.29 -12.77 -3.31
N ALA A 182 0.61 -12.14 -4.44
CA ALA A 182 0.74 -12.83 -5.72
C ALA A 182 1.85 -13.88 -5.70
N THR A 183 3.07 -13.53 -5.29
CA THR A 183 4.22 -14.45 -5.36
C THR A 183 4.16 -15.56 -4.33
N ASN A 184 3.74 -15.28 -3.08
CA ASN A 184 3.63 -16.30 -2.03
C ASN A 184 2.57 -17.38 -2.35
N SER A 185 1.57 -17.04 -3.17
CA SER A 185 0.58 -17.98 -3.66
C SER A 185 0.97 -18.62 -4.99
N GLU A 186 2.19 -18.39 -5.50
CA GLU A 186 2.65 -18.83 -6.82
C GLU A 186 1.66 -18.41 -7.92
N PHE A 187 1.18 -17.16 -7.83
CA PHE A 187 0.19 -16.53 -8.69
C PHE A 187 -1.20 -17.19 -8.69
N LYS A 188 -1.50 -18.13 -7.79
CA LYS A 188 -2.83 -18.77 -7.68
C LYS A 188 -3.91 -17.77 -7.31
N LEU A 189 -3.63 -16.84 -6.39
CA LEU A 189 -4.60 -15.81 -5.99
C LEU A 189 -4.81 -14.75 -7.10
N SER A 190 -3.77 -14.44 -7.88
CA SER A 190 -3.89 -13.58 -9.06
C SER A 190 -4.75 -14.23 -10.14
N GLU A 191 -4.50 -15.51 -10.45
CA GLU A 191 -5.30 -16.28 -11.40
C GLU A 191 -6.78 -16.35 -10.98
N GLN A 192 -7.04 -16.59 -9.69
CA GLN A 192 -8.37 -16.66 -9.13
C GLN A 192 -9.14 -15.35 -9.31
N ILE A 193 -8.54 -14.20 -8.96
CA ILE A 193 -9.24 -12.92 -9.10
C ILE A 193 -9.42 -12.51 -10.56
N LEU A 194 -8.45 -12.81 -11.44
CA LEU A 194 -8.54 -12.54 -12.87
C LEU A 194 -9.70 -13.32 -13.52
N CYS A 195 -9.94 -14.56 -13.08
CA CYS A 195 -11.09 -15.36 -13.52
C CYS A 195 -12.45 -14.79 -13.09
N GLN A 196 -12.51 -14.07 -11.97
CA GLN A 196 -13.76 -13.56 -11.39
C GLN A 196 -14.12 -12.15 -11.87
N LEU A 197 -13.13 -11.31 -12.13
CA LEU A 197 -13.38 -9.92 -12.47
C LEU A 197 -13.85 -9.74 -13.92
N PRO A 198 -14.69 -8.74 -14.19
CA PRO A 198 -15.13 -8.42 -15.54
C PRO A 198 -13.96 -7.91 -16.39
N GLU A 199 -14.10 -8.11 -17.71
CA GLU A 199 -13.22 -7.45 -18.68
C GLU A 199 -13.43 -5.93 -18.65
N PRO A 200 -12.36 -5.13 -18.72
CA PRO A 200 -12.48 -3.70 -18.96
C PRO A 200 -13.05 -3.45 -20.37
N ASN A 201 -13.78 -2.35 -20.54
CA ASN A 201 -14.19 -1.88 -21.87
C ASN A 201 -12.94 -1.67 -22.76
N SER A 202 -13.04 -1.98 -24.05
CA SER A 202 -11.97 -1.77 -25.04
C SER A 202 -11.39 -0.36 -25.01
N VAL A 203 -12.18 0.67 -24.69
CA VAL A 203 -11.70 2.06 -24.56
C VAL A 203 -10.63 2.17 -23.45
N ILE A 204 -10.80 1.48 -22.32
CA ILE A 204 -9.83 1.49 -21.22
C ILE A 204 -8.53 0.80 -21.66
N VAL A 205 -8.66 -0.36 -22.30
CA VAL A 205 -7.52 -1.13 -22.81
C VAL A 205 -6.74 -0.32 -23.84
N SER A 206 -7.43 0.26 -24.83
CA SER A 206 -6.81 1.09 -25.87
C SER A 206 -6.11 2.32 -25.28
N ARG A 207 -6.68 2.94 -24.24
CA ARG A 207 -6.04 4.09 -23.58
C ARG A 207 -4.71 3.70 -22.94
N TRP A 208 -4.67 2.58 -22.23
CA TRP A 208 -3.41 2.04 -21.68
C TRP A 208 -2.40 1.70 -22.77
N GLN A 209 -2.83 1.06 -23.85
CA GLN A 209 -1.95 0.73 -24.98
C GLN A 209 -1.40 1.98 -25.67
N GLN A 210 -2.20 3.06 -25.76
CA GLN A 210 -1.74 4.36 -26.28
C GLN A 210 -0.67 4.99 -25.39
N THR A 211 -0.67 4.74 -24.07
CA THR A 211 0.40 5.28 -23.21
C THR A 211 1.78 4.76 -23.59
N LEU A 212 1.87 3.58 -24.23
CA LEU A 212 3.15 2.98 -24.63
C LEU A 212 3.87 3.78 -25.72
N THR A 213 3.16 4.58 -26.53
CA THR A 213 3.78 5.35 -27.63
C THR A 213 4.70 6.46 -27.12
N GLY A 214 4.55 6.87 -25.86
CA GLY A 214 5.35 7.92 -25.22
C GLY A 214 6.43 7.38 -24.27
N VAL A 215 6.68 6.07 -24.25
CA VAL A 215 7.67 5.45 -23.35
C VAL A 215 8.98 5.24 -24.10
N ASP A 216 10.01 6.00 -23.75
CA ASP A 216 11.32 5.99 -24.45
C ASP A 216 12.06 4.65 -24.37
N ALA A 217 11.89 3.89 -23.27
CA ALA A 217 12.57 2.62 -23.01
C ALA A 217 11.56 1.53 -22.61
N LEU A 218 10.68 1.19 -23.55
CA LEU A 218 9.62 0.22 -23.34
C LEU A 218 10.17 -1.20 -23.14
N ASP A 219 9.83 -1.84 -22.03
CA ASP A 219 10.13 -3.26 -21.79
C ASP A 219 9.13 -4.13 -22.58
N ASP A 220 9.64 -5.16 -23.28
CA ASP A 220 8.86 -6.07 -24.11
C ASP A 220 7.77 -6.83 -23.34
N ILE A 221 7.89 -6.94 -22.01
CA ILE A 221 6.85 -7.55 -21.17
C ILE A 221 5.52 -6.80 -21.27
N LEU A 222 5.54 -5.49 -21.52
CA LEU A 222 4.33 -4.68 -21.68
C LEU A 222 3.66 -4.87 -23.05
N LEU A 223 4.39 -5.43 -24.01
CA LEU A 223 3.90 -5.69 -25.37
C LEU A 223 3.33 -7.11 -25.54
N GLN A 224 3.53 -7.99 -24.56
CA GLN A 224 3.08 -9.37 -24.66
C GLN A 224 1.56 -9.48 -24.65
N THR A 225 1.04 -10.24 -25.61
CA THR A 225 -0.40 -10.49 -25.78
C THR A 225 -0.78 -11.87 -25.26
N GLY A 226 -2.06 -12.08 -24.99
CA GLY A 226 -2.59 -13.35 -24.50
C GLY A 226 -3.58 -13.16 -23.36
N LYS A 227 -3.93 -14.26 -22.69
CA LYS A 227 -4.81 -14.24 -21.51
C LYS A 227 -3.99 -14.03 -20.24
N PRO A 228 -4.34 -13.05 -19.37
CA PRO A 228 -3.70 -12.85 -18.07
C PRO A 228 -3.58 -14.12 -17.21
N GLU A 229 -4.63 -14.94 -17.21
CA GLU A 229 -4.69 -16.20 -16.47
C GLU A 229 -3.64 -17.20 -16.99
N GLY A 230 -3.40 -17.22 -18.31
CA GLY A 230 -2.38 -18.05 -18.93
C GLY A 230 -0.96 -17.66 -18.49
N PHE A 231 -0.70 -16.37 -18.29
CA PHE A 231 0.57 -15.92 -17.73
C PHE A 231 0.78 -16.34 -16.28
N CYS A 232 -0.29 -16.43 -15.47
CA CYS A 232 -0.19 -16.96 -14.11
C CYS A 232 0.31 -18.42 -14.11
N GLN A 233 -0.23 -19.24 -15.02
CA GLN A 233 0.18 -20.64 -15.19
C GLN A 233 1.61 -20.76 -15.71
N LEU A 234 1.97 -19.96 -16.73
CA LEU A 234 3.30 -19.95 -17.31
C LEU A 234 4.37 -19.53 -16.29
N TYR A 235 4.09 -18.49 -15.50
CA TYR A 235 5.02 -17.99 -14.48
C TYR A 235 5.13 -18.93 -13.28
N ARG A 236 4.07 -19.63 -12.93
CA ARG A 236 4.11 -20.71 -11.93
C ARG A 236 4.99 -21.87 -12.40
N ALA A 237 4.79 -22.35 -13.63
CA ALA A 237 5.59 -23.44 -14.20
C ALA A 237 7.07 -23.08 -14.36
N ALA A 238 7.36 -21.80 -14.61
CA ALA A 238 8.72 -21.27 -14.71
C ALA A 238 9.29 -20.72 -13.39
N GLU A 239 8.65 -21.01 -12.25
CA GLU A 239 9.09 -20.64 -10.89
C GLU A 239 9.37 -19.13 -10.68
N LYS A 240 8.66 -18.25 -11.41
CA LYS A 240 8.88 -16.80 -11.37
C LYS A 240 8.51 -16.14 -10.04
N ALA A 241 7.77 -16.84 -9.18
CA ALA A 241 7.46 -16.37 -7.83
C ALA A 241 8.72 -16.13 -6.98
N ALA A 242 9.77 -16.94 -7.17
CA ALA A 242 11.04 -16.81 -6.46
C ALA A 242 12.10 -15.97 -7.22
N ASP A 243 11.81 -15.60 -8.48
CA ASP A 243 12.73 -14.88 -9.35
C ASP A 243 12.68 -13.36 -9.06
N LEU A 244 13.57 -12.90 -8.17
CA LEU A 244 13.65 -11.49 -7.77
C LEU A 244 14.02 -10.57 -8.95
N ALA A 245 14.88 -11.02 -9.85
CA ALA A 245 15.29 -10.22 -11.01
C ALA A 245 14.12 -10.00 -11.98
N PHE A 246 13.30 -11.04 -12.18
CA PHE A 246 12.09 -10.94 -12.98
C PHE A 246 11.03 -10.08 -12.31
N ARG A 247 10.81 -10.25 -10.99
CA ARG A 247 9.93 -9.37 -10.21
C ARG A 247 10.35 -7.90 -10.34
N ASP A 248 11.63 -7.59 -10.23
CA ASP A 248 12.13 -6.22 -10.38
C ASP A 248 11.99 -5.69 -11.81
N ARG A 249 12.11 -6.56 -12.83
CA ARG A 249 11.80 -6.20 -14.22
C ARG A 249 10.32 -5.80 -14.36
N VAL A 250 9.39 -6.61 -13.84
CA VAL A 250 7.95 -6.31 -13.85
C VAL A 250 7.67 -4.97 -13.16
N VAL A 251 8.26 -4.73 -11.99
CA VAL A 251 8.10 -3.46 -11.26
C VAL A 251 8.65 -2.29 -12.06
N ARG A 252 9.84 -2.40 -12.67
CA ARG A 252 10.41 -1.33 -13.51
C ARG A 252 9.54 -1.06 -14.74
N ALA A 253 9.03 -2.11 -15.39
CA ALA A 253 8.12 -1.98 -16.51
C ALA A 253 6.84 -1.23 -16.10
N TYR A 254 6.21 -1.61 -14.98
CA TYR A 254 5.08 -0.88 -14.44
C TYR A 254 5.42 0.59 -14.13
N MET A 255 6.55 0.86 -13.48
CA MET A 255 6.98 2.22 -13.12
C MET A 255 7.32 3.10 -14.33
N SER A 256 7.56 2.51 -15.50
CA SER A 256 7.75 3.23 -16.76
C SER A 256 6.43 3.75 -17.35
N LEU A 257 5.30 3.19 -16.92
CA LEU A 257 3.98 3.66 -17.35
C LEU A 257 3.64 4.98 -16.66
N PRO A 258 2.83 5.84 -17.29
CA PRO A 258 2.24 6.98 -16.61
C PRO A 258 1.44 6.53 -15.37
N LYS A 259 1.39 7.37 -14.34
CA LYS A 259 0.68 7.07 -13.06
C LYS A 259 -0.85 6.98 -13.20
N GLY A 260 -1.37 7.08 -14.43
CA GLY A 260 -2.75 6.82 -14.82
C GLY A 260 -2.91 7.02 -16.33
N ALA A 261 -3.93 6.38 -16.91
CA ALA A 261 -4.34 6.54 -18.30
C ALA A 261 -5.70 7.24 -18.37
#